data_AF-A0A836BJW5-F1
#
_entry.id   AF-A0A836BJW5-F1
#
_cell.length_a   1.000
_cell.length_b   1.000
_cell.length_c   1.000
_cell.angle_alpha   90.00
_cell.angle_beta   90.00
_cell.angle_gamma   90.00
#
_symmetry.space_group_name_H-M   'P 1'
#
loop_
_entity.id
_entity.type
_entity.pdbx_description
1 polymer ?
#
loop_
_entity_poly.entity_id
_entity_poly.type
_entity_poly.pdbx_seq_one_letter_code
_entity_poly.pdbx_strand_id
1 'polypeptide(L)' 'MGFEETQKANQFGAIESLIFSDKVIQTLDEEEIIEFLNDVESKGSKVFSVDSTTDLGLRVSGLGGIVSLLRFPINS' A
#
# COMPACT_ATOMS: atom_id res chain seq x y z
N MET A 1 7.56 -4.45 -1.32
CA MET A 1 6.42 -4.62 -0.39
C MET A 1 6.73 -3.84 0.89
N GLY A 2 5.74 -3.52 1.71
CA GLY A 2 5.92 -2.58 2.82
C GLY A 2 5.87 -1.12 2.38
N PHE A 3 5.77 -0.20 3.33
CA PHE A 3 5.46 1.20 3.06
C PHE A 3 6.50 1.89 2.15
N GLU A 4 7.80 1.83 2.49
CA GLU A 4 8.85 2.52 1.73
C GLU A 4 8.98 2.07 0.27
N GLU A 5 8.99 0.75 0.02
CA GLU A 5 9.07 0.21 -1.35
C GLU A 5 7.82 0.57 -2.16
N THR A 6 6.66 0.56 -1.51
CA THR A 6 5.39 0.91 -2.15
C THR A 6 5.34 2.40 -2.45
N GLN A 7 5.90 3.24 -1.58
CA GLN A 7 6.05 4.68 -1.82
C GLN A 7 6.98 4.97 -3.01
N LYS A 8 8.13 4.28 -3.11
CA LYS A 8 8.99 4.36 -4.29
C LYS A 8 8.25 3.94 -5.56
N ALA A 9 7.53 2.82 -5.52
CA ALA A 9 6.76 2.35 -6.67
C ALA A 9 5.71 3.38 -7.14
N ASN A 10 5.10 4.07 -6.19
CA ASN A 10 4.15 5.13 -6.48
C ASN A 10 4.80 6.34 -7.17
N GLN A 11 6.03 6.71 -6.80
CA GLN A 11 6.77 7.79 -7.47
C GLN A 11 6.99 7.51 -8.96
N PHE A 12 7.18 6.24 -9.34
CA PHE A 12 7.28 5.82 -10.74
C PHE A 12 5.92 5.67 -11.44
N GLY A 13 4.79 5.87 -10.74
CA GLY A 13 3.46 5.57 -11.28
C GLY A 13 3.27 4.10 -11.64
N ALA A 14 4.07 3.21 -11.05
CA ALA A 14 4.11 1.81 -11.40
C ALA A 14 2.98 1.00 -10.74
N ILE A 15 2.24 1.58 -9.79
CA ILE A 15 1.20 0.88 -9.03
C ILE A 15 -0.04 0.66 -9.90
N GLU A 16 -0.47 -0.60 -10.00
CA GLU A 16 -1.75 -0.99 -10.58
C GLU A 16 -2.84 -1.01 -9.51
N SER A 17 -2.55 -1.71 -8.42
CA SER A 17 -3.47 -1.92 -7.30
C SER A 17 -2.69 -1.97 -5.99
N LEU A 18 -3.27 -1.45 -4.93
CA LEU A 18 -2.67 -1.40 -3.59
C LEU A 18 -3.63 -2.01 -2.59
N ILE A 19 -3.09 -2.87 -1.72
CA ILE A 19 -3.82 -3.49 -0.61
C ILE A 19 -3.11 -3.09 0.68
N PHE A 20 -3.86 -2.60 1.65
CA PHE A 20 -3.34 -2.26 2.97
C PHE A 20 -4.22 -2.82 4.08
N SER A 21 -3.61 -3.17 5.20
CA SER A 21 -4.34 -3.54 6.42
C SER A 21 -4.54 -2.31 7.30
N ASP A 22 -5.73 -2.14 7.89
CA ASP A 22 -6.04 -1.14 8.92
C ASP A 22 -4.98 -1.01 10.04
N LYS A 23 -4.29 -2.10 10.37
CA LYS A 23 -3.18 -2.10 11.34
C LYS A 23 -2.04 -1.17 10.96
N VAL A 24 -1.82 -0.94 9.66
CA VAL A 24 -0.75 -0.06 9.16
C VAL A 24 -1.00 1.40 9.54
N ILE A 25 -2.27 1.83 9.53
CA ILE A 25 -2.70 3.18 9.93
C ILE A 25 -2.47 3.40 11.42
N GLN A 26 -2.59 2.35 12.23
CA GLN A 26 -2.34 2.43 13.69
C GLN A 26 -0.85 2.41 14.05
N THR A 27 0.02 1.97 13.14
CA THR A 27 1.45 1.72 13.42
C THR A 27 2.36 2.81 12.84
N LEU A 28 1.97 3.40 11.71
CA LEU A 28 2.65 4.51 11.05
C LEU A 28 1.86 5.80 11.26
N ASP A 29 2.42 6.91 10.79
CA ASP A 29 1.74 8.21 10.87
C ASP A 29 0.49 8.22 9.97
N GLU A 30 -0.67 8.49 10.57
CA GLU A 30 -1.96 8.43 9.87
C GLU A 30 -2.03 9.45 8.73
N GLU A 31 -1.50 10.66 8.93
CA GLU A 31 -1.52 11.71 7.89
C GLU A 31 -0.68 11.28 6.69
N GLU A 32 0.52 10.73 6.93
CA GLU A 32 1.43 10.27 5.87
C GLU A 32 0.81 9.15 5.02
N ILE A 33 0.10 8.21 5.67
CA ILE A 33 -0.60 7.15 4.96
C ILE A 33 -1.78 7.69 4.16
N ILE A 34 -2.59 8.58 4.74
CA ILE A 34 -3.74 9.15 4.03
C ILE A 34 -3.27 9.94 2.80
N GLU A 35 -2.24 10.77 2.92
CA GLU A 35 -1.65 11.48 1.79
C GLU A 35 -1.15 10.54 0.72
N PHE A 36 -0.47 9.46 1.13
CA PHE A 36 0.03 8.44 0.22
C PHE A 36 -1.11 7.73 -0.54
N LEU A 37 -2.18 7.32 0.14
CA LEU A 37 -3.33 6.66 -0.47
C LEU A 37 -4.03 7.60 -1.47
N ASN A 38 -4.20 8.87 -1.11
CA ASN A 38 -4.77 9.89 -2.01
C ASN A 38 -3.92 10.06 -3.28
N ASP A 39 -2.59 10.09 -3.15
CA ASP A 39 -1.69 10.20 -4.30
C ASP A 39 -1.78 8.95 -5.21
N VAL A 40 -1.86 7.75 -4.63
CA VAL A 40 -2.03 6.48 -5.37
C VAL A 40 -3.37 6.47 -6.15
N GLU A 41 -4.46 6.89 -5.52
CA GLU A 41 -5.78 6.99 -6.17
C GLU A 41 -5.80 8.07 -7.26
N SER A 42 -5.12 9.21 -7.05
CA SER A 42 -5.02 10.29 -8.05
C SER A 42 -4.37 9.84 -9.36
N LYS A 43 -3.49 8.83 -9.29
CA LYS A 43 -2.84 8.18 -10.44
C LYS A 43 -3.70 7.11 -11.11
N GLY A 44 -4.96 6.99 -10.69
CA GLY A 44 -5.93 6.02 -11.21
C GLY A 44 -5.65 4.58 -10.81
N SER A 45 -4.89 4.38 -9.73
CA SER A 45 -4.63 3.05 -9.16
C SER A 45 -5.77 2.63 -8.25
N LYS A 46 -6.04 1.33 -8.13
CA LYS A 46 -7.10 0.83 -7.25
C LYS A 46 -6.56 0.62 -5.84
N VAL A 47 -7.25 1.12 -4.82
CA VAL A 47 -6.87 0.94 -3.42
C VAL A 47 -7.90 0.03 -2.72
N PHE A 48 -7.41 -0.94 -1.96
CA PHE A 48 -8.22 -1.88 -1.19
C PHE A 48 -7.77 -1.88 0.27
N SER A 49 -8.72 -1.72 1.19
CA SER A 49 -8.51 -1.92 2.61
C SER A 49 -8.91 -3.33 3.03
N VAL A 50 -8.12 -3.93 3.91
CA VAL A 50 -8.45 -5.22 4.54
C VAL A 50 -8.40 -5.10 6.05
N ASP A 51 -9.32 -5.79 6.70
CA ASP A 51 -9.37 -5.86 8.15
C ASP A 51 -8.32 -6.85 8.67
N SER A 52 -7.49 -6.39 9.61
CA SER A 52 -6.35 -7.09 10.20
C SER A 52 -6.75 -8.35 10.98
N THR A 53 -8.02 -8.52 11.33
CA THR A 53 -8.53 -9.72 12.00
C THR A 53 -8.85 -10.85 11.02
N THR A 54 -8.94 -10.56 9.73
CA THR A 54 -9.15 -11.57 8.68
C THR A 54 -7.84 -12.27 8.31
N ASP A 55 -7.94 -13.51 7.80
CA ASP A 55 -6.78 -14.25 7.27
C ASP A 55 -6.01 -13.47 6.20
N LEU A 56 -6.71 -12.66 5.39
CA LEU A 56 -6.10 -11.79 4.39
C LEU A 56 -5.33 -10.64 5.04
N GLY A 57 -5.94 -9.94 5.99
CA GLY A 57 -5.31 -8.83 6.72
C GLY A 57 -4.08 -9.26 7.52
N LEU A 58 -4.10 -10.46 8.12
CA LEU A 58 -2.94 -11.03 8.81
C LEU A 58 -1.76 -11.27 7.86
N ARG A 59 -2.02 -11.79 6.65
CA ARG A 59 -1.00 -12.00 5.62
C ARG A 59 -0.42 -10.67 5.12
N VAL A 60 -1.28 -9.70 4.82
CA VAL A 60 -0.86 -8.35 4.39
C VAL A 60 -0.04 -7.66 5.49
N SER A 61 -0.50 -7.75 6.74
CA SER A 61 0.24 -7.25 7.91
C SER A 61 1.62 -7.90 8.02
N GLY A 62 1.72 -9.21 7.82
CA GLY A 62 2.98 -9.96 7.83
C GLY A 62 3.96 -9.56 6.72
N LEU A 63 3.47 -8.99 5.62
CA LEU A 63 4.27 -8.50 4.49
C LEU A 63 4.64 -7.01 4.61
N GLY A 64 4.46 -6.42 5.79
CA GLY A 64 4.77 -5.00 6.05
C GLY A 64 3.55 -4.07 5.99
N GLY A 65 2.33 -4.61 6.11
CA GLY A 65 1.10 -3.83 6.26
C GLY A 65 0.52 -3.24 4.96
N ILE A 66 1.37 -2.98 3.97
CA ILE A 66 1.00 -2.46 2.66
C ILE A 66 1.68 -3.29 1.56
N VAL A 67 0.91 -3.67 0.55
CA VAL A 67 1.37 -4.42 -0.61
C VAL A 67 0.82 -3.78 -1.88
N SER A 68 1.68 -3.52 -2.85
CA SER A 68 1.29 -3.05 -4.19
C SER A 68 1.56 -4.10 -5.26
N LEU A 69 0.63 -4.16 -6.22
CA LEU A 69 0.79 -4.84 -7.49
C LEU A 69 1.25 -3.81 -8.53
N LEU A 70 2.25 -4.15 -9.33
CA LEU A 70 2.88 -3.24 -10.28
C LEU A 70 2.46 -3.55 -11.71
N ARG A 71 2.22 -2.49 -12.50
CA ARG A 71 1.93 -2.56 -13.94
C ARG A 71 3.16 -2.97 -14.76
N PHE A 72 4.34 -2.61 -14.28
CA PHE A 72 5.64 -2.92 -14.88
C PHE A 72 6.71 -3.09 -13.80
N PRO A 73 7.76 -3.89 -14.06
CA PRO A 73 8.85 -4.06 -13.09
C PRO A 73 9.62 -2.75 -12.93
N ILE A 74 9.94 -2.43 -11.68
CA ILE A 74 10.81 -1.32 -11.29
C ILE A 74 12.09 -1.95 -10.76
N ASN A 75 13.21 -1.73 -11.45
CA ASN A 75 14.52 -2.02 -10.90
C ASN A 75 14.89 -0.90 -9.93
N SER A 76 15.09 -1.26 -8.66
CA SER A 76 15.81 -0.41 -7.69
C SER A 76 17.31 -0.61 -7.82
#